data_AF-A0A7S2D594-F1
#
_entry.id   AF-A0A7S2D594-F1
#
_cell.length_a   1.000
_cell.length_b   1.000
_cell.length_c   1.000
_cell.angle_alpha   90.00
_cell.angle_beta   90.00
_cell.angle_gamma   90.00
#
_symmetry.space_group_name_H-M   'P 1'
#
loop_
_entity.id
_entity.type
_entity.pdbx_description
1 polymer ?
#
loop_
_entity_poly.entity_id
_entity_poly.type
_entity_poly.pdbx_seq_one_letter_code
_entity_poly.pdbx_strand_id
1 'polypeptide(L)'
;GEEQLGEEEGIIESDEPEPRGAAISQCVVSIHGGLSYLARAGLQIYFLSEECPSPDYEERKSCGLDILNVISSFATSSLFLSEMFLDCPEEPNFNGECATTVSDFIANTCVLGPVANGVADDCADLQEEMERGGKLIRPSEQGVGSANFQGSDPVDPTGR
;
A
#
# COMPACT_ATOMS: atom_id res chain seq x y z
N GLY A 1 40.37 6.73 26.56
CA GLY A 1 39.78 7.99 26.09
C GLY A 1 38.80 7.58 25.02
N GLU A 2 37.49 7.63 25.28
CA GLU A 2 36.71 8.87 25.51
C GLU A 2 36.94 9.79 24.31
N GLU A 3 35.94 10.06 23.48
CA GLU A 3 34.96 11.10 23.78
C GLU A 3 33.53 10.72 23.36
N GLN A 4 32.60 10.96 24.29
CA GLN A 4 31.14 10.95 24.13
C GLN A 4 30.73 12.29 23.48
N LEU A 5 29.93 12.25 22.40
CA LEU A 5 29.07 13.38 22.04
C LEU A 5 27.64 12.97 22.39
N GLY A 6 27.10 13.66 23.39
CA GLY A 6 25.69 13.57 23.75
C GLY A 6 24.85 14.40 22.78
N GLU A 7 23.84 13.76 22.23
CA GLU A 7 22.59 14.40 21.83
C GLU A 7 21.51 13.72 22.68
N GLU A 8 20.99 14.49 23.65
CA GLU A 8 19.85 14.16 24.49
C GLU A 8 18.59 14.20 23.63
N GLU A 9 18.35 13.18 22.83
CA GLU A 9 16.99 12.89 22.36
C GLU A 9 16.30 12.12 23.49
N GLY A 10 15.36 12.79 24.14
CA GLY A 10 14.58 12.26 25.24
C GLY A 10 13.89 10.97 24.83
N ILE A 11 14.54 9.85 25.13
CA ILE A 11 13.93 8.54 25.17
C ILE A 11 12.86 8.65 26.25
N ILE A 12 11.60 8.59 25.83
CA ILE A 12 10.52 8.21 26.73
C ILE A 12 10.87 6.78 27.13
N GLU A 13 11.63 6.64 28.21
CA GLU A 13 11.94 5.35 28.82
C GLU A 13 10.65 4.87 29.47
N SER A 14 9.78 4.27 28.66
CA SER A 14 8.79 3.33 29.14
C SER A 14 9.55 2.10 29.63
N ASP A 15 9.98 2.16 30.90
CA ASP A 15 10.56 1.10 31.72
C ASP A 15 9.54 -0.04 31.97
N GLU A 16 8.96 -0.59 30.91
CA GLU A 16 8.49 -1.96 30.89
C GLU A 16 9.36 -2.69 29.87
N PRO A 17 10.00 -3.81 30.22
CA PRO A 17 10.66 -4.63 29.21
C PRO A 17 9.59 -5.00 28.19
N GLU A 18 9.72 -4.51 26.95
CA GLU A 18 8.82 -4.88 25.88
C GLU A 18 8.72 -6.41 25.93
N PRO A 19 7.54 -6.98 26.22
CA PRO A 19 7.46 -8.41 26.43
C PRO A 19 7.94 -9.02 25.13
N ARG A 20 8.92 -9.93 25.15
CA ARG A 20 9.47 -10.55 23.93
C ARG A 20 8.40 -11.01 22.92
N GLY A 21 7.18 -11.28 23.39
CA GLY A 21 6.01 -11.51 22.55
C GLY A 21 5.64 -10.37 21.58
N ALA A 22 5.81 -9.09 21.97
CA ALA A 22 5.58 -7.93 21.12
C ALA A 22 6.56 -7.89 19.94
N ALA A 23 7.88 -7.94 20.21
CA ALA A 23 8.91 -8.00 19.17
C ALA A 23 8.73 -9.20 18.22
N ILE A 24 8.46 -10.40 18.77
CA ILE A 24 8.20 -11.60 17.96
C ILE A 24 6.94 -11.43 17.10
N SER A 25 5.90 -10.77 17.61
CA SER A 25 4.68 -10.52 16.83
C SER A 25 4.93 -9.56 15.67
N GLN A 26 5.72 -8.50 15.88
CA GLN A 26 6.13 -7.57 14.82
C GLN A 26 6.92 -8.29 13.74
N CYS A 27 7.90 -9.11 14.11
CA CYS A 27 8.66 -9.95 13.19
C CYS A 27 7.76 -10.80 12.25
N VAL A 28 6.72 -11.44 12.79
CA VAL A 28 5.77 -12.24 11.98
C VAL A 28 4.95 -11.36 11.05
N VAL A 29 4.50 -10.19 11.54
CA VAL A 29 3.74 -9.22 10.75
C VAL A 29 4.59 -8.68 9.60
N SER A 30 5.86 -8.35 9.84
CA SER A 30 6.79 -7.88 8.80
C SER A 30 7.00 -8.95 7.73
N ILE A 31 7.27 -10.20 8.09
CA ILE A 31 7.38 -11.29 7.10
C ILE A 31 6.09 -11.45 6.29
N HIS A 32 4.94 -11.44 6.97
CA HIS A 32 3.64 -11.59 6.32
C HIS A 32 3.31 -10.43 5.39
N GLY A 33 3.57 -9.19 5.83
CA GLY A 33 3.40 -7.98 5.04
C GLY A 33 4.30 -8.01 3.80
N GLY A 34 5.57 -8.32 3.98
CA GLY A 34 6.55 -8.45 2.90
C GLY A 34 6.12 -9.43 1.81
N LEU A 35 5.66 -10.62 2.21
CA LEU A 35 5.18 -11.65 1.26
C LEU A 35 3.87 -11.27 0.59
N SER A 36 2.96 -10.63 1.32
CA SER A 36 1.65 -10.21 0.80
C SER A 36 1.81 -9.14 -0.29
N TYR A 37 2.70 -8.16 -0.08
CA TYR A 37 3.03 -7.17 -1.09
C TYR A 37 3.79 -7.76 -2.29
N LEU A 38 4.63 -8.77 -2.06
CA LEU A 38 5.29 -9.50 -3.14
C LEU A 38 4.27 -10.26 -4.02
N ALA A 39 3.31 -10.93 -3.40
CA ALA A 39 2.23 -11.62 -4.11
C ALA A 39 1.35 -10.63 -4.91
N ARG A 40 1.02 -9.48 -4.29
CA ARG A 40 0.30 -8.38 -4.96
C ARG A 40 1.07 -7.86 -6.18
N ALA A 41 2.37 -7.62 -6.04
CA ALA A 41 3.21 -7.18 -7.15
C ALA A 41 3.22 -8.20 -8.30
N GLY A 42 3.34 -9.49 -7.99
CA GLY A 42 3.28 -10.57 -8.98
C GLY A 42 1.96 -10.59 -9.76
N LEU A 43 0.83 -10.41 -9.07
CA LEU A 43 -0.48 -10.34 -9.70
C LEU A 43 -0.64 -9.09 -10.57
N GLN A 44 -0.18 -7.93 -10.09
CA GLN A 44 -0.21 -6.69 -10.86
C GLN A 44 0.59 -6.86 -12.16
N ILE A 45 1.83 -7.35 -12.10
CA ILE A 45 2.68 -7.58 -13.29
C ILE A 45 1.96 -8.46 -14.33
N TYR A 46 1.23 -9.48 -13.88
CA TYR A 46 0.45 -10.35 -14.77
C TYR A 46 -0.56 -9.52 -15.59
N PHE A 47 -1.38 -8.71 -14.93
CA PHE A 47 -2.38 -7.86 -15.61
C PHE A 47 -1.75 -6.76 -16.46
N LEU A 48 -0.66 -6.12 -16.01
CA LEU A 48 0.07 -5.13 -16.80
C LEU A 48 0.55 -5.70 -18.14
N SER A 49 0.96 -6.97 -18.17
CA SER A 49 1.47 -7.60 -19.40
C SER A 49 0.41 -7.73 -20.50
N GLU A 50 -0.86 -7.77 -20.12
CA GLU A 50 -1.99 -7.87 -21.04
C GLU A 50 -2.52 -6.48 -21.45
N GLU A 51 -2.46 -5.50 -20.56
CA GLU A 51 -3.08 -4.17 -20.74
C GLU A 51 -2.14 -3.10 -21.31
N CYS A 52 -0.84 -3.17 -21.02
CA CYS A 52 0.12 -2.18 -21.49
C CYS A 52 0.38 -2.10 -23.01
N PRO A 53 0.25 -3.16 -23.85
CA PRO A 53 0.47 -3.06 -25.30
C PRO A 53 -0.71 -2.39 -26.05
N SER A 54 -1.32 -1.36 -25.48
CA SER A 54 -2.45 -0.63 -26.07
C SER A 54 -2.02 0.58 -26.92
N PRO A 55 -2.68 0.84 -28.06
CA PRO A 55 -2.50 2.06 -28.83
C PRO A 55 -3.15 3.30 -28.19
N ASP A 56 -4.11 3.11 -27.27
CA ASP A 56 -4.91 4.20 -26.70
C ASP A 56 -4.11 5.02 -25.68
N TYR A 57 -4.34 6.34 -25.66
CA TYR A 57 -3.58 7.24 -24.77
C TYR A 57 -3.95 7.05 -23.29
N GLU A 58 -5.25 6.89 -23.00
CA GLU A 58 -5.73 6.68 -21.64
C GLU A 58 -5.23 5.34 -21.06
N GLU A 59 -5.25 4.26 -21.86
CA GLU A 59 -4.72 2.96 -21.43
C GLU A 59 -3.21 2.99 -21.17
N ARG A 60 -2.44 3.76 -21.96
CA ARG A 60 -1.01 3.99 -21.69
C ARG A 60 -0.76 4.78 -20.41
N LYS A 61 -1.63 5.75 -20.10
CA LYS A 61 -1.56 6.50 -18.83
C LYS A 61 -1.86 5.57 -17.65
N SER A 62 -2.90 4.73 -17.75
CA SER A 62 -3.23 3.73 -16.74
C SER A 62 -2.08 2.75 -16.50
N CYS A 63 -1.52 2.18 -17.58
CA CYS A 63 -0.33 1.32 -17.52
C CYS A 63 0.84 1.99 -16.79
N GLY A 64 1.08 3.29 -17.02
CA GLY A 64 2.11 4.04 -16.29
C GLY A 64 1.86 4.14 -14.78
N LEU A 65 0.60 4.33 -14.37
CA LEU A 65 0.21 4.32 -12.95
C LEU A 65 0.34 2.92 -12.35
N ASP A 66 -0.03 1.89 -13.10
CA ASP A 66 0.09 0.50 -12.65
C ASP A 66 1.55 0.10 -12.44
N ILE A 67 2.48 0.57 -13.28
CA ILE A 67 3.93 0.36 -13.07
C ILE A 67 4.39 1.01 -11.76
N LEU A 68 3.94 2.23 -11.47
CA LEU A 68 4.27 2.90 -10.21
C LEU A 68 3.73 2.13 -9.00
N ASN A 69 2.54 1.54 -9.13
CA ASN A 69 1.94 0.68 -8.10
C ASN A 69 2.73 -0.61 -7.87
N VAL A 70 3.26 -1.23 -8.93
CA VAL A 70 4.15 -2.39 -8.85
C VAL A 70 5.45 -2.02 -8.11
N ILE A 71 6.08 -0.91 -8.48
CA ILE A 71 7.31 -0.42 -7.83
C ILE A 71 7.06 -0.15 -6.35
N SER A 72 5.94 0.51 -6.04
CA SER A 72 5.52 0.76 -4.65
C SER A 72 5.38 -0.57 -3.88
N SER A 73 4.72 -1.57 -4.47
CA SER A 73 4.55 -2.89 -3.84
C SER A 73 5.89 -3.60 -3.58
N PHE A 74 6.86 -3.52 -4.49
CA PHE A 74 8.21 -4.07 -4.26
C PHE A 74 8.97 -3.29 -3.18
N ALA A 75 8.87 -1.96 -3.18
CA ALA A 75 9.51 -1.13 -2.18
C ALA A 75 8.93 -1.41 -0.78
N THR A 76 7.60 -1.51 -0.65
CA THR A 76 6.94 -1.91 0.59
C THR A 76 7.29 -3.35 1.01
N SER A 77 7.44 -4.27 0.05
CA SER A 77 7.92 -5.62 0.36
C SER A 77 9.34 -5.60 0.93
N SER A 78 10.24 -4.83 0.32
CA SER A 78 11.61 -4.64 0.80
C SER A 78 11.66 -4.00 2.19
N LEU A 79 10.83 -2.99 2.43
CA LEU A 79 10.67 -2.33 3.73
C LEU A 79 10.42 -3.35 4.84
N PHE A 80 9.36 -4.16 4.68
CA PHE A 80 8.98 -5.16 5.66
C PHE A 80 10.04 -6.26 5.84
N LEU A 81 10.72 -6.67 4.76
CA LEU A 81 11.81 -7.63 4.84
C LEU A 81 13.04 -7.04 5.54
N SER A 82 13.26 -5.74 5.47
CA SER A 82 14.32 -5.03 6.21
C SER A 82 13.99 -4.91 7.69
N GLU A 83 12.73 -4.61 8.05
CA GLU A 83 12.24 -4.58 9.44
C GLU A 83 12.35 -5.93 10.14
N MET A 84 12.23 -7.03 9.40
CA MET A 84 12.50 -8.38 9.92
C MET A 84 13.88 -8.49 10.62
N PHE A 85 14.91 -7.78 10.12
CA PHE A 85 16.24 -7.80 10.72
C PHE A 85 16.39 -6.88 11.95
N LEU A 86 15.37 -6.09 12.25
CA LEU A 86 15.28 -5.25 13.45
C LEU A 86 14.47 -5.97 14.54
N ASP A 87 13.35 -6.59 14.17
CA ASP A 87 12.39 -7.15 15.13
C ASP A 87 12.64 -8.62 15.51
N CYS A 88 13.25 -9.41 14.61
CA CYS A 88 13.44 -10.85 14.84
C CYS A 88 14.68 -11.24 15.68
N PRO A 89 15.87 -10.60 15.51
CA PRO A 89 17.06 -10.98 16.28
C PRO A 89 17.05 -10.39 17.70
N GLU A 90 17.82 -10.99 18.61
CA GLU A 90 17.98 -10.49 19.99
C GLU A 90 18.86 -9.22 20.06
N GLU A 91 19.73 -9.02 19.06
CA GLU A 91 20.49 -7.79 18.86
C GLU A 91 20.12 -7.15 17.51
N PRO A 92 19.71 -5.87 17.49
CA PRO A 92 19.30 -5.18 16.27
C PRO A 92 20.49 -4.89 15.34
N ASN A 93 20.26 -4.97 14.03
CA ASN A 93 21.25 -4.61 13.01
C ASN A 93 20.93 -3.25 12.39
N PHE A 94 21.70 -2.21 12.72
CA PHE A 94 21.52 -0.85 12.21
C PHE A 94 21.54 -0.70 10.68
N ASN A 95 22.11 -1.66 9.94
CA ASN A 95 22.05 -1.62 8.48
C ASN A 95 20.62 -1.86 7.95
N GLY A 96 19.77 -2.56 8.71
CA GLY A 96 18.37 -2.80 8.37
C GLY A 96 17.56 -1.51 8.37
N GLU A 97 17.80 -0.62 9.33
CA GLU A 97 17.03 0.61 9.54
C GLU A 97 17.20 1.62 8.39
N CYS A 98 18.43 1.74 7.87
CA CYS A 98 18.69 2.57 6.70
C CYS A 98 17.98 2.03 5.45
N ALA A 99 17.98 0.71 5.25
CA ALA A 99 17.28 0.08 4.14
C ALA A 99 15.76 0.28 4.24
N THR A 100 15.20 0.11 5.44
CA THR A 100 13.80 0.39 5.77
C THR A 100 13.41 1.81 5.37
N THR A 101 14.16 2.82 5.83
CA THR A 101 13.85 4.23 5.57
C THR A 101 13.87 4.58 4.08
N VAL A 102 14.85 4.08 3.32
CA VAL A 102 14.94 4.33 1.89
C VAL A 102 13.79 3.65 1.14
N SER A 103 13.48 2.41 1.49
CA SER A 103 12.37 1.66 0.91
C SER A 103 11.02 2.33 1.20
N ASP A 104 10.79 2.84 2.41
CA ASP A 104 9.57 3.57 2.77
C ASP A 104 9.39 4.83 1.92
N PHE A 105 10.46 5.63 1.77
CA PHE A 105 10.40 6.84 0.96
C PHE A 105 10.03 6.54 -0.50
N ILE A 106 10.62 5.48 -1.08
CA ILE A 106 10.31 5.05 -2.46
C ILE A 106 8.87 4.56 -2.55
N ALA A 107 8.44 3.71 -1.61
CA ALA A 107 7.09 3.15 -1.58
C ALA A 107 6.03 4.26 -1.55
N ASN A 108 6.21 5.23 -0.65
CA ASN A 108 5.28 6.33 -0.45
C ASN A 108 5.31 7.32 -1.61
N THR A 109 6.45 7.57 -2.23
CA THR A 109 6.51 8.47 -3.40
C THR A 109 5.81 7.85 -4.61
N CYS A 110 6.01 6.55 -4.85
CA CYS A 110 5.41 5.85 -5.99
C CYS A 110 3.89 5.66 -5.87
N VAL A 111 3.34 5.60 -4.65
CA VAL A 111 1.89 5.38 -4.44
C VAL A 111 1.05 6.64 -4.66
N LEU A 112 1.64 7.84 -4.58
CA LEU A 112 0.90 9.10 -4.69
C LEU A 112 0.20 9.27 -6.03
N GLY A 113 0.86 8.90 -7.13
CA GLY A 113 0.29 9.01 -8.47
C GLY A 113 -0.97 8.16 -8.64
N PRO A 114 -0.89 6.84 -8.42
CA PRO A 114 -2.06 5.95 -8.50
C PRO A 114 -3.19 6.35 -7.55
N VAL A 115 -2.87 6.70 -6.29
CA VAL A 115 -3.88 7.09 -5.30
C VAL A 115 -4.59 8.39 -5.71
N ALA A 116 -3.85 9.39 -6.17
CA ALA A 116 -4.45 10.65 -6.59
C ALA A 116 -5.37 10.48 -7.82
N ASN A 117 -5.03 9.59 -8.75
CA ASN A 117 -5.91 9.28 -9.89
C ASN A 117 -7.13 8.48 -9.44
N GLY A 118 -6.96 7.45 -8.60
CA GLY A 118 -8.09 6.67 -8.07
C GLY A 118 -9.11 7.54 -7.32
N VAL A 119 -8.65 8.48 -6.49
CA VAL A 119 -9.55 9.44 -5.83
C VAL A 119 -10.27 10.35 -6.82
N ALA A 120 -9.58 10.76 -7.89
CA ALA A 120 -10.18 11.60 -8.93
C ALA A 120 -11.27 10.83 -9.70
N ASP A 121 -11.02 9.57 -10.02
CA ASP A 121 -11.96 8.68 -10.71
C ASP A 121 -13.17 8.38 -9.82
N ASP A 122 -12.96 7.99 -8.55
CA ASP A 122 -14.04 7.76 -7.58
C ASP A 122 -14.94 9.00 -7.43
N CYS A 123 -14.35 10.21 -7.44
CA CYS A 123 -15.11 11.45 -7.35
C CYS A 123 -15.91 11.74 -8.64
N ALA A 124 -15.36 11.43 -9.80
CA ALA A 124 -16.04 11.60 -11.08
C ALA A 124 -17.27 10.68 -11.18
N ASP A 125 -17.11 9.42 -10.80
CA ASP A 125 -18.19 8.42 -10.80
C ASP A 125 -19.36 8.84 -9.89
N LEU A 126 -19.06 9.34 -8.69
CA LEU A 126 -20.07 9.84 -7.75
C LEU A 126 -20.85 11.04 -8.31
N GLN A 127 -20.19 11.93 -9.07
CA GLN A 127 -20.89 13.06 -9.70
C GLN A 127 -21.88 12.57 -10.75
N GLU A 128 -21.50 11.60 -11.58
CA GLU A 128 -22.39 11.03 -12.59
C GLU A 128 -23.59 10.30 -11.97
N GLU A 129 -23.38 9.55 -10.87
CA GLU A 129 -24.47 8.89 -10.17
C GLU A 129 -25.48 9.90 -9.59
N MET A 130 -25.00 11.01 -9.03
CA MET A 130 -25.89 12.06 -8.53
C MET A 130 -26.68 12.74 -9.66
N GLU A 131 -26.06 12.97 -10.81
CA GLU A 131 -26.76 13.53 -11.99
C GLU A 131 -27.82 12.58 -12.54
N ARG A 132 -27.62 11.26 -12.41
CA ARG A 132 -28.58 10.22 -12.80
C ARG A 132 -29.72 10.01 -11.79
N GLY A 133 -29.76 10.79 -10.70
CA GLY A 133 -30.75 10.63 -9.63
C GLY A 133 -30.45 9.48 -8.66
N GLY A 134 -29.21 8.99 -8.65
CA GLY A 134 -28.72 7.99 -7.71
C GLY A 134 -28.76 8.51 -6.27
N LYS A 135 -29.06 7.62 -5.32
CA LYS A 135 -29.06 7.93 -3.90
C LYS A 135 -27.69 7.59 -3.33
N LEU A 136 -27.01 8.57 -2.72
CA LEU A 136 -25.80 8.31 -1.92
C LEU A 136 -26.12 7.31 -0.81
N ILE A 137 -25.68 6.07 -0.98
CA ILE A 137 -25.67 5.07 0.09
C ILE A 137 -24.38 5.30 0.87
N ARG A 138 -24.48 5.58 2.16
CA ARG A 138 -23.27 5.76 2.97
C ARG A 138 -22.57 4.40 3.14
N PRO A 139 -21.22 4.37 3.20
CA PRO A 139 -20.48 3.14 3.48
C PRO A 139 -20.89 2.43 4.78
N SER A 140 -21.57 3.11 5.71
CA SER A 140 -22.13 2.50 6.92
C SER A 140 -23.32 1.56 6.68
N GLU A 141 -23.94 1.60 5.50
CA GLU A 141 -25.10 0.77 5.14
C GLU A 141 -24.73 -0.40 4.20
N GLN A 142 -23.57 -0.34 3.53
CA GLN A 142 -23.00 -1.44 2.77
C GLN A 142 -21.93 -2.11 3.64
N GLY A 143 -22.21 -3.33 4.11
CA GLY A 143 -21.22 -4.13 4.83
C GLY A 143 -19.88 -4.16 4.10
N VAL A 144 -18.78 -4.26 4.86
CA VAL A 144 -17.36 -4.19 4.45
C VAL A 144 -16.94 -5.36 3.54
N GLY A 145 -17.70 -5.65 2.49
CA GLY A 145 -17.49 -6.72 1.55
C GLY A 145 -17.90 -6.27 0.17
N SER A 146 -16.90 -6.19 -0.72
CA SER A 146 -17.03 -5.97 -2.16
C SER A 146 -17.18 -4.53 -2.64
N ALA A 147 -16.10 -3.75 -2.50
CA ALA A 147 -15.61 -3.03 -3.69
C ALA A 147 -14.93 -4.08 -4.58
N ASN A 148 -15.75 -4.89 -5.27
CA ASN A 148 -15.26 -5.80 -6.28
C ASN A 148 -15.12 -5.02 -7.57
N PHE A 149 -13.90 -5.05 -8.11
CA PHE A 149 -13.61 -5.05 -9.53
C PHE A 149 -14.64 -5.92 -10.27
N GLN A 150 -15.69 -5.29 -10.78
CA GLN A 150 -16.63 -5.90 -11.71
C GLN A 150 -17.30 -4.79 -12.49
N GLY A 151 -16.90 -4.67 -13.75
CA GLY A 151 -17.63 -3.91 -14.75
C GLY A 151 -19.11 -4.22 -14.62
N SER A 152 -19.88 -3.19 -14.33
CA SER A 152 -21.32 -3.31 -14.20
C SER A 152 -21.92 -2.89 -15.53
N ASP A 153 -22.35 -3.88 -16.30
CA ASP A 153 -23.28 -3.67 -17.42
C ASP A 153 -24.44 -2.75 -17.00
N PRO A 154 -24.94 -1.89 -17.90
CA PRO A 154 -26.03 -0.99 -17.57
C PRO A 154 -27.30 -1.79 -17.24
N VAL A 155 -27.78 -1.64 -16.01
CA VAL A 155 -29.09 -2.13 -15.58
C VAL A 155 -30.17 -1.39 -16.36
N ASP A 156 -30.85 -2.10 -17.25
CA ASP A 156 -32.06 -1.66 -17.96
C ASP A 156 -33.15 -1.28 -16.92
N PRO A 157 -33.58 -0.01 -16.85
CA PRO A 157 -34.58 0.43 -15.88
C PRO A 157 -36.02 0.09 -16.31
N THR A 158 -36.21 -0.54 -17.47
CA THR A 158 -37.55 -0.85 -18.01
C THR A 158 -37.76 -2.35 -18.13
N GLY A 159 -38.01 -2.98 -16.98
CA GLY A 159 -38.67 -4.29 -16.90
C GLY A 159 -40.13 -4.23 -17.38
N ARG A 160 -40.33 -3.98 -18.68
CA ARG A 160 -41.56 -4.28 -19.42
C ARG A 160 -41.27 -4.51 -20.89
#